data_AF-A0A098EXT0-F1
#
_entry.id   AF-A0A098EXT0-F1
#
_cell.length_a   1.000
_cell.length_b   1.000
_cell.length_c   1.000
_cell.angle_alpha   90.00
_cell.angle_beta   90.00
_cell.angle_gamma   90.00
#
_symmetry.space_group_name_H-M   'P 1'
#
loop_
_entity.id
_entity.type
_entity.pdbx_description
1 polymer ?
#
loop_
_entity_poly.entity_id
_entity_poly.type
_entity_poly.pdbx_seq_one_letter_code
_entity_poly.pdbx_strand_id
1 'polypeptide(L)'
;MDTSHPLLIDVLPNLATRIRNYFITVSRKDLADHVEHLQIQGLCECGDPDCGSFYLANYSDNEELIEGFNFEDIGSIEVYEGKIGFIEIFPSQYGYSVRSKLKERGIFN
;
A
#
# COMPACT_ATOMS: atom_id res chain seq x y z
N MET A 1 -23.57 -8.69 -0.65
CA MET A 1 -22.57 -7.77 -0.10
C MET A 1 -21.52 -7.63 -1.16
N ASP A 2 -21.18 -6.39 -1.53
CA ASP A 2 -20.09 -6.17 -2.46
C ASP A 2 -18.82 -6.67 -1.78
N THR A 3 -18.23 -7.74 -2.29
CA THR A 3 -17.03 -8.38 -1.74
C THR A 3 -15.76 -7.75 -2.29
N SER A 4 -15.88 -6.62 -3.02
CA SER A 4 -14.72 -5.92 -3.57
C SER A 4 -14.01 -5.13 -2.47
N HIS A 5 -12.75 -5.46 -2.23
CA HIS A 5 -11.82 -4.63 -1.47
C HIS A 5 -11.78 -3.20 -2.06
N PRO A 6 -11.70 -2.14 -1.23
CA PRO A 6 -11.75 -0.78 -1.73
C PRO A 6 -10.47 -0.40 -2.47
N LEU A 7 -10.61 0.45 -3.47
CA LEU A 7 -9.46 0.99 -4.20
C LEU A 7 -8.67 1.94 -3.33
N LEU A 8 -7.34 1.85 -3.40
CA LEU A 8 -6.41 2.72 -2.70
C LEU A 8 -6.66 4.19 -3.04
N ILE A 9 -6.96 4.49 -4.32
CA ILE A 9 -7.22 5.86 -4.78
C ILE A 9 -8.50 6.46 -4.18
N ASP A 10 -9.52 5.64 -3.88
CA ASP A 10 -10.79 6.11 -3.31
C ASP A 10 -10.69 6.40 -1.80
N VAL A 11 -9.75 5.73 -1.13
CA VAL A 11 -9.58 5.80 0.32
C VAL A 11 -8.43 6.73 0.71
N LEU A 12 -7.31 6.65 0.00
CA LEU A 12 -6.07 7.40 0.23
C LEU A 12 -5.57 8.06 -1.08
N PRO A 13 -6.36 8.96 -1.72
CA PRO A 13 -6.05 9.51 -3.04
C PRO A 13 -4.68 10.20 -3.12
N ASN A 14 -4.29 10.90 -2.06
CA ASN A 14 -2.99 11.56 -1.99
C ASN A 14 -1.83 10.56 -1.94
N LEU A 15 -1.99 9.44 -1.22
CA LEU A 15 -0.98 8.39 -1.15
C LEU A 15 -0.87 7.68 -2.51
N ALA A 16 -2.00 7.33 -3.14
CA ALA A 16 -2.03 6.75 -4.48
C ALA A 16 -1.30 7.66 -5.50
N THR A 17 -1.58 8.96 -5.48
CA THR A 17 -0.90 9.92 -6.36
C THR A 17 0.61 9.96 -6.13
N ARG A 18 1.06 9.94 -4.86
CA ARG A 18 2.49 9.93 -4.53
C ARG A 18 3.17 8.64 -5.01
N ILE A 19 2.54 7.48 -4.83
CA ILE A 19 3.08 6.18 -5.28
C ILE A 19 3.21 6.16 -6.80
N ARG A 20 2.17 6.60 -7.51
CA ARG A 20 2.18 6.68 -8.97
C ARG A 20 3.31 7.58 -9.47
N ASN A 21 3.47 8.76 -8.88
CA ASN A 21 4.53 9.70 -9.25
C ASN A 21 5.92 9.12 -8.94
N TYR A 22 6.09 8.43 -7.82
CA TYR A 22 7.33 7.73 -7.49
C TYR A 22 7.71 6.70 -8.56
N PHE A 23 6.79 5.84 -8.98
CA PHE A 23 7.11 4.85 -10.01
C PHE A 23 7.37 5.47 -11.38
N ILE A 24 6.79 6.64 -11.68
CA ILE A 24 7.16 7.43 -12.86
C ILE A 24 8.61 7.92 -12.76
N THR A 25 9.05 8.43 -11.61
CA THR A 25 10.42 8.97 -11.46
C THR A 25 11.49 7.88 -11.53
N VAL A 26 11.22 6.67 -11.02
CA VAL A 26 12.13 5.53 -11.13
C VAL A 26 11.95 4.72 -12.42
N SER A 27 11.26 5.27 -13.43
CA SER A 27 11.07 4.66 -14.76
C SER A 27 10.36 3.30 -14.77
N ARG A 28 9.51 3.02 -13.77
CA ARG A 28 8.65 1.83 -13.68
C ARG A 28 7.20 2.18 -14.03
N LYS A 29 6.98 2.53 -15.30
CA LYS A 29 5.65 2.93 -15.80
C LYS A 29 4.60 1.82 -15.63
N ASP A 30 5.01 0.56 -15.74
CA ASP A 30 4.20 -0.62 -15.46
C ASP A 30 3.57 -0.57 -14.06
N LEU A 31 4.38 -0.26 -13.04
CA LEU A 31 3.92 -0.15 -11.66
C LEU A 31 3.11 1.13 -11.43
N ALA A 32 3.46 2.23 -12.10
CA ALA A 32 2.69 3.47 -12.02
C ALA A 32 1.26 3.31 -12.56
N ASP A 33 1.10 2.61 -13.69
CA ASP A 33 -0.21 2.34 -14.30
C ASP A 33 -1.01 1.33 -13.45
N HIS A 34 -0.33 0.42 -12.74
CA HIS A 34 -0.96 -0.50 -11.80
C HIS A 34 -1.65 0.21 -10.61
N VAL A 35 -1.17 1.39 -10.19
CA VAL A 35 -1.70 2.13 -9.02
C VAL A 35 -3.20 2.40 -9.11
N GLU A 36 -3.72 2.63 -10.31
CA GLU A 36 -5.15 2.94 -10.55
C GLU A 36 -6.09 1.79 -10.16
N HIS A 37 -5.55 0.57 -10.02
CA HIS A 37 -6.32 -0.65 -9.79
C HIS A 37 -6.01 -1.31 -8.44
N LEU A 38 -5.17 -0.68 -7.60
CA LEU A 38 -4.76 -1.25 -6.32
C LEU A 38 -5.93 -1.29 -5.36
N GLN A 39 -6.20 -2.46 -4.81
CA GLN A 39 -7.20 -2.68 -3.77
C GLN A 39 -6.52 -2.98 -2.45
N ILE A 40 -6.98 -2.36 -1.36
CA ILE A 40 -6.45 -2.63 -0.03
C ILE A 40 -7.07 -3.95 0.44
N GLN A 41 -6.25 -4.99 0.56
CA GLN A 41 -6.67 -6.35 0.95
C GLN A 41 -6.77 -6.52 2.46
N GLY A 42 -5.86 -5.88 3.20
CA GLY A 42 -5.76 -6.01 4.65
C GLY A 42 -4.74 -5.05 5.25
N LEU A 43 -4.83 -4.82 6.55
CA LEU A 43 -3.82 -4.08 7.31
C LEU A 43 -2.72 -5.03 7.81
N CYS A 44 -1.54 -4.49 8.09
CA CYS A 44 -0.53 -5.21 8.85
C CYS A 44 -1.02 -5.51 10.28
N GLU A 45 -0.79 -6.75 10.74
CA GLU A 45 -1.25 -7.26 12.04
C GLU A 45 -0.13 -7.36 13.08
N CYS A 46 0.95 -6.59 12.96
CA CYS A 46 2.10 -6.64 13.87
C CYS A 46 1.80 -6.19 15.32
N GLY A 47 0.58 -5.78 15.62
CA GLY A 47 0.15 -5.35 16.96
C GLY A 47 0.49 -3.90 17.31
N ASP A 48 1.30 -3.21 16.50
CA ASP A 48 1.61 -1.79 16.70
C ASP A 48 0.40 -0.92 16.27
N PRO A 49 -0.18 -0.10 17.16
CA PRO A 49 -1.30 0.80 16.82
C PRO A 49 -0.96 1.79 15.71
N ASP A 50 0.30 2.19 15.57
CA ASP A 50 0.77 3.24 14.67
C ASP A 50 1.29 2.68 13.33
N CYS A 51 1.32 1.36 13.17
CA CYS A 51 1.63 0.73 11.89
C CYS A 51 0.51 1.03 10.87
N GLY A 52 0.84 1.80 9.83
CA GLY A 52 -0.07 2.09 8.72
C GLY A 52 0.18 1.24 7.48
N SER A 53 0.98 0.19 7.61
CA SER A 53 1.32 -0.70 6.50
C SER A 53 0.13 -1.58 6.10
N PHE A 54 -0.01 -1.88 4.82
CA PHE A 54 -1.15 -2.64 4.29
C PHE A 54 -0.79 -3.48 3.05
N TYR A 55 -1.57 -4.54 2.87
CA TYR A 55 -1.46 -5.47 1.75
C TYR A 55 -2.35 -5.04 0.59
N LEU A 56 -1.83 -5.16 -0.62
CA LEU A 56 -2.48 -4.78 -1.88
C LEU A 56 -2.70 -5.96 -2.83
N ALA A 57 -1.99 -7.06 -2.59
CA ALA A 57 -2.18 -8.34 -3.24
C ALA A 57 -2.24 -9.43 -2.16
N ASN A 58 -2.76 -10.61 -2.52
CA ASN A 58 -2.55 -11.80 -1.71
C ASN A 58 -1.05 -12.11 -1.74
N TYR A 59 -0.38 -11.83 -0.63
CA TYR A 59 1.04 -12.10 -0.47
C TYR A 59 1.29 -13.60 -0.72
N SER A 60 2.30 -13.90 -1.53
CA SER A 60 2.84 -15.26 -1.64
C SER A 60 4.08 -15.31 -0.77
N ASP A 61 4.22 -16.34 0.06
CA ASP A 61 5.35 -16.52 0.99
C ASP A 61 6.72 -16.71 0.32
N ASN A 62 6.83 -16.55 -1.00
CA ASN A 62 8.09 -16.69 -1.71
C ASN A 62 8.89 -15.39 -1.70
N GLU A 63 9.59 -15.15 -0.60
CA GLU A 63 10.44 -13.97 -0.34
C GLU A 63 11.56 -13.76 -1.37
N GLU A 64 11.94 -14.81 -2.13
CA GLU A 64 13.05 -14.76 -3.09
C GLU A 64 12.78 -13.90 -4.33
N LEU A 65 11.52 -13.48 -4.57
CA LEU A 65 11.11 -12.70 -5.75
C LEU A 65 10.64 -11.28 -5.43
N ILE A 66 10.96 -10.76 -4.23
CA ILE A 66 10.53 -9.43 -3.80
C ILE A 66 11.50 -8.35 -4.29
N GLU A 67 10.97 -7.39 -5.04
CA GLU A 67 11.66 -6.14 -5.37
C GLU A 67 11.26 -5.06 -4.34
N GLY A 68 12.23 -4.58 -3.57
CA GLY A 68 12.03 -3.50 -2.60
C GLY A 68 12.32 -2.12 -3.19
N PHE A 69 11.38 -1.19 -3.00
CA PHE A 69 11.51 0.20 -3.43
C PHE A 69 11.51 1.13 -2.22
N ASN A 70 12.56 1.94 -2.11
CA ASN A 70 12.62 2.98 -1.08
C ASN A 70 11.69 4.14 -1.46
N PHE A 71 10.57 4.27 -0.76
CA PHE A 71 9.57 5.30 -0.98
C PHE A 71 9.81 6.45 -0.01
N GLU A 72 10.82 7.24 -0.34
CA GLU A 72 11.42 8.29 0.49
C GLU A 72 10.40 9.11 1.31
N ASP A 73 10.74 9.34 2.58
CA ASP A 73 9.93 10.06 3.59
C ASP A 73 8.55 9.45 3.92
N ILE A 74 8.18 8.31 3.33
CA ILE A 74 6.91 7.61 3.59
C ILE A 74 7.12 6.15 4.00
N GLY A 75 8.16 5.47 3.54
CA GLY A 75 8.43 4.09 3.90
C GLY A 75 8.95 3.28 2.72
N SER A 76 8.41 2.07 2.53
CA SER A 76 8.87 1.14 1.50
C SER A 76 7.70 0.58 0.70
N ILE A 77 7.97 0.15 -0.52
CA ILE A 77 7.00 -0.55 -1.36
C ILE A 77 7.63 -1.87 -1.81
N GLU A 78 6.90 -2.96 -1.63
CA GLU A 78 7.31 -4.27 -2.08
C GLU A 78 6.52 -4.67 -3.32
N VAL A 79 7.25 -5.12 -4.33
CA VAL A 79 6.70 -5.56 -5.61
C VAL A 79 7.03 -7.04 -5.78
N TYR A 80 5.99 -7.82 -6.06
CA TYR A 80 6.06 -9.25 -6.31
C TYR A 80 5.62 -9.53 -7.74
N GLU A 81 6.49 -10.16 -8.54
CA GLU A 81 6.21 -10.51 -9.95
C GLU A 81 5.64 -9.33 -10.76
N GLY A 82 6.18 -8.12 -10.58
CA GLY A 82 5.71 -6.90 -11.25
C GLY A 82 4.39 -6.33 -10.73
N LYS A 83 3.90 -6.78 -9.57
CA LYS A 83 2.72 -6.23 -8.89
C LYS A 83 3.07 -5.67 -7.53
N ILE A 84 2.53 -4.50 -7.21
CA ILE A 84 2.67 -3.89 -5.88
C ILE A 84 1.89 -4.76 -4.89
N GLY A 85 2.59 -5.41 -3.97
CA GLY A 85 2.01 -6.37 -3.04
C GLY A 85 1.83 -5.81 -1.63
N PHE A 86 2.76 -4.98 -1.18
CA PHE A 86 2.75 -4.43 0.17
C PHE A 86 3.31 -3.02 0.19
N ILE A 87 2.78 -2.20 1.07
CA ILE A 87 3.32 -0.86 1.37
C ILE A 87 3.55 -0.78 2.85
N GLU A 88 4.79 -0.45 3.19
CA GLU A 88 5.20 -0.14 4.54
C GLU A 88 5.18 1.37 4.75
N ILE A 89 4.58 1.84 5.84
CA ILE A 89 4.45 3.27 6.12
C ILE A 89 5.18 3.68 7.40
N PHE A 90 6.16 4.57 7.24
CA PHE A 90 6.91 5.25 8.27
C PHE A 90 7.06 6.75 7.93
N PRO A 91 7.02 7.68 8.89
CA PRO A 91 7.03 7.49 10.34
C PRO A 91 5.65 7.12 10.92
N SER A 92 5.66 6.62 12.15
CA SER A 92 4.49 6.13 12.92
C SER A 92 3.29 7.08 12.92
N GLN A 93 3.51 8.40 12.98
CA GLN A 93 2.42 9.39 12.93
C GLN A 93 1.64 9.33 11.61
N TYR A 94 2.33 9.14 10.48
CA TYR A 94 1.67 9.00 9.20
C TYR A 94 0.97 7.65 9.09
N GLY A 95 1.59 6.59 9.63
CA GLY A 95 0.99 5.26 9.71
C GLY A 95 -0.33 5.26 10.51
N TYR A 96 -0.35 5.89 11.69
CA TYR A 96 -1.55 6.10 12.49
C TYR A 96 -2.66 6.84 11.72
N SER A 97 -2.31 7.89 10.98
CA SER A 97 -3.27 8.66 10.17
C SER A 97 -3.93 7.80 9.08
N VAL A 98 -3.12 6.99 8.38
CA VAL A 98 -3.60 6.04 7.37
C VAL A 98 -4.53 5.01 8.01
N ARG A 99 -4.09 4.39 9.11
CA ARG A 99 -4.87 3.35 9.78
C ARG A 99 -6.20 3.88 10.32
N SER A 100 -6.19 5.06 10.92
CA SER A 100 -7.40 5.70 11.46
C SER A 100 -8.43 5.95 10.36
N LYS A 101 -8.01 6.46 9.19
CA LYS A 101 -8.91 6.64 8.03
C LYS A 101 -9.52 5.33 7.53
N LEU A 102 -8.74 4.25 7.51
CA LEU A 102 -9.21 2.93 7.08
C LEU A 102 -10.25 2.37 8.05
N LYS A 103 -10.06 2.57 9.35
CA LYS A 103 -11.02 2.20 10.41
C LYS A 103 -12.29 3.04 10.38
N GLU A 104 -12.18 4.36 10.25
CA GLU A 104 -13.34 5.28 10.18
C GLU A 104 -14.30 4.94 9.04
N ARG A 105 -13.78 4.42 7.92
CA ARG A 105 -14.60 3.99 6.78
C ARG A 105 -15.17 2.59 6.91
N GLY A 106 -14.92 1.89 8.02
CA GLY A 106 -15.40 0.53 8.26
C GLY A 106 -14.81 -0.51 7.29
N ILE A 107 -13.65 -0.21 6.69
CA ILE A 107 -13.00 -1.10 5.73
C ILE A 107 -12.31 -2.25 6.46
N PHE A 108 -11.62 -1.94 7.56
CA PHE A 108 -10.95 -2.91 8.42
C PHE A 108 -11.21 -2.56 9.87
N ASN A 109 -11.47 -3.55 10.72
CA ASN A 109 -11.69 -3.39 12.15
C ASN A 109 -10.37 -3.50 12.93
#